data_AF-A0A3N6FWY7-F1
#
_entry.id   AF-A0A3N6FWY7-F1
#
_cell.length_a   1.000
_cell.length_b   1.000
_cell.length_c   1.000
_cell.angle_alpha   90.00
_cell.angle_beta   90.00
_cell.angle_gamma   90.00
#
_symmetry.space_group_name_H-M   'P 1'
#
loop_
_entity.id
_entity.type
_entity.pdbx_description
1 polymer ?
#
loop_
_entity_poly.entity_id
_entity_poly.type
_entity_poly.pdbx_seq_one_letter_code
_entity_poly.pdbx_strand_id
1 'polypeptide(L)'
;MLIPESYVHTGTAVEFEIEDGDRGLKASSVRLAEGPDGKPLTPPRPVAVSASGAPDDDALCDVLSAAEYTRDVTDVLLESAPSLTGAQILQIRRGLLQFAKNHGWTEG
;
A
#
# COMPACT_ATOMS: atom_id res chain seq x y z
N MET A 1 2.67 12.03 -22.70
CA MET A 1 2.64 10.55 -22.52
C MET A 1 1.63 10.27 -21.41
N LEU A 2 0.74 9.29 -21.57
CA LEU A 2 -0.31 8.98 -20.60
C LEU A 2 0.17 7.86 -19.68
N ILE A 3 0.21 8.09 -18.36
CA ILE A 3 0.48 7.02 -17.38
C ILE A 3 -0.75 6.12 -17.32
N PRO A 4 -0.63 4.79 -17.47
CA PRO A 4 -1.79 3.90 -17.34
C PRO A 4 -2.38 3.97 -15.93
N GLU A 5 -3.71 3.91 -15.82
CA GLU A 5 -4.42 4.08 -14.55
C GLU A 5 -4.01 3.05 -13.48
N SER A 6 -3.63 1.83 -13.89
CA SER A 6 -3.12 0.79 -13.00
C SER A 6 -1.81 1.13 -12.27
N TYR A 7 -1.07 2.13 -12.74
CA TYR A 7 0.16 2.62 -12.11
C TYR A 7 -0.11 3.75 -11.11
N VAL A 8 -1.33 4.27 -11.08
CA VAL A 8 -1.72 5.39 -10.21
C VAL A 8 -2.24 4.81 -8.89
N HIS A 9 -1.30 4.52 -7.99
CA HIS A 9 -1.60 4.14 -6.62
C HIS A 9 -0.63 4.83 -5.65
N THR A 10 -0.98 4.84 -4.37
CA THR A 10 -0.08 5.36 -3.33
C THR A 10 1.22 4.56 -3.29
N GLY A 11 2.36 5.27 -3.17
CA GLY A 11 3.68 4.65 -3.12
C GLY A 11 4.37 4.47 -4.48
N THR A 12 3.73 4.81 -5.59
CA THR A 12 4.38 4.83 -6.91
C THR A 12 5.49 5.90 -6.95
N ALA A 13 6.72 5.49 -7.28
CA ALA A 13 7.84 6.40 -7.46
C ALA A 13 7.76 7.10 -8.84
N VAL A 14 7.87 8.42 -8.85
CA VAL A 14 7.77 9.25 -10.06
C VAL A 14 8.90 10.26 -10.13
N GLU A 15 9.25 10.66 -11.35
CA GLU A 15 10.06 11.84 -11.64
C GLU A 15 9.16 12.97 -12.13
N PHE A 16 9.58 14.21 -11.90
CA PHE A 16 8.83 15.41 -12.30
C PHE A 16 9.78 16.60 -12.47
N GLU A 17 9.31 17.60 -13.19
CA GLU A 17 9.97 18.90 -13.33
C GLU A 17 9.35 19.90 -12.36
N ILE A 18 10.17 20.75 -11.75
CA ILE A 18 9.68 21.82 -10.88
C ILE A 18 9.42 23.05 -11.74
N GLU A 19 8.20 23.58 -11.66
CA GLU A 19 7.75 24.76 -12.39
C GLU A 19 7.22 25.83 -11.42
N ASP A 20 7.56 27.09 -11.65
CA ASP A 20 7.03 28.20 -10.85
C ASP A 20 5.66 28.64 -11.39
N GLY A 21 4.62 28.51 -10.57
CA GLY A 21 3.26 28.92 -10.92
C GLY A 21 2.72 30.00 -10.00
N ASP A 22 1.56 30.57 -10.34
CA ASP A 22 0.94 31.70 -9.61
C ASP A 22 0.70 31.49 -8.10
N ARG A 23 0.80 30.25 -7.62
CA ARG A 23 0.62 29.87 -6.20
C ARG A 23 1.85 29.18 -5.61
N GLY A 24 3.01 29.32 -6.25
CA GLY A 24 4.28 28.69 -5.86
C GLY A 24 4.67 27.51 -6.74
N LEU A 25 5.70 26.78 -6.29
CA LEU A 25 6.30 25.67 -7.02
C LEU A 25 5.29 24.54 -7.25
N LYS A 26 5.23 24.07 -8.48
CA LYS A 26 4.42 22.94 -8.94
C LYS A 26 5.32 21.84 -9.49
N ALA A 27 4.82 20.61 -9.43
CA ALA A 27 5.38 19.49 -10.17
C ALA A 27 4.66 19.40 -11.53
N SER A 28 5.38 19.55 -12.61
CA SER A 28 4.90 19.34 -13.98
C SER A 28 5.67 18.18 -14.64
N SER A 29 5.24 17.79 -15.84
CA SER A 29 5.91 16.73 -16.61
C SER A 29 6.10 15.39 -15.87
N VAL A 30 5.12 14.98 -15.04
CA VAL A 30 5.23 13.75 -14.22
C VAL A 30 5.39 12.50 -15.07
N ARG A 31 6.41 11.68 -14.77
CA ARG A 31 6.71 10.41 -15.42
C ARG A 31 7.03 9.34 -14.38
N LEU A 32 6.88 8.06 -14.74
CA LEU A 32 7.25 6.95 -13.86
C LEU A 32 8.77 6.96 -13.66
N ALA A 33 9.25 6.85 -12.43
CA ALA A 33 10.68 6.84 -12.17
C ALA A 33 11.33 5.62 -12.83
N GLU A 34 12.55 5.80 -13.37
CA GLU A 34 13.33 4.73 -13.96
C GLU A 34 14.15 4.00 -12.88
N GLY A 35 14.23 2.67 -12.99
CA GLY A 35 15.12 1.85 -12.20
C GLY A 35 16.58 1.95 -12.68
N PRO A 36 17.54 1.35 -11.95
CA PRO A 36 18.98 1.42 -12.30
C PRO A 36 19.32 0.88 -13.70
N ASP A 37 18.44 0.06 -14.28
CA ASP A 37 18.57 -0.47 -15.64
C ASP A 37 18.00 0.45 -16.74
N GLY A 38 17.60 1.69 -16.40
CA GLY A 38 16.99 2.65 -17.34
C GLY A 38 15.61 2.22 -17.85
N LYS A 39 14.94 1.31 -17.14
CA LYS A 39 13.56 0.88 -17.43
C LYS A 39 12.60 1.52 -16.42
N PRO A 40 11.39 1.92 -16.84
CA PRO A 40 10.38 2.41 -15.93
C PRO A 40 10.12 1.38 -14.83
N LEU A 41 10.06 1.81 -13.57
CA LEU A 41 9.78 0.94 -12.43
C LEU A 41 8.40 0.30 -12.60
N THR A 42 8.34 -0.92 -13.12
CA THR A 42 7.10 -1.70 -13.14
C THR A 42 6.68 -2.03 -11.71
N PRO A 43 5.40 -1.83 -11.35
CA PRO A 43 4.93 -2.22 -10.04
C PRO A 43 5.15 -3.73 -9.86
N PRO A 44 5.48 -4.19 -8.63
CA PRO A 44 5.52 -5.61 -8.37
C PRO A 44 4.15 -6.20 -8.74
N ARG A 45 4.15 -7.21 -9.61
CA ARG A 45 2.94 -7.95 -9.96
C ARG A 45 2.35 -8.46 -8.65
N PRO A 46 1.07 -8.18 -8.32
CA PRO A 46 0.45 -8.81 -7.18
C PRO A 46 0.50 -10.33 -7.44
N VAL A 47 1.20 -11.05 -6.58
CA VAL A 47 1.19 -12.50 -6.58
C VAL A 47 -0.22 -12.92 -6.18
N ALA A 48 -1.04 -13.30 -7.15
CA ALA A 48 -2.31 -13.94 -6.88
C ALA A 48 -2.01 -15.31 -6.26
N VAL A 49 -2.16 -15.43 -4.95
CA VAL A 49 -2.07 -16.71 -4.27
C VAL A 49 -3.38 -17.45 -4.55
N SER A 50 -3.30 -18.53 -5.32
CA SER A 50 -4.45 -19.38 -5.62
C SER A 50 -4.93 -20.06 -4.34
N ALA A 51 -6.13 -19.72 -3.86
CA ALA A 51 -6.80 -20.45 -2.80
C ALA A 51 -7.33 -21.79 -3.34
N SER A 52 -6.58 -22.86 -3.13
CA SER A 52 -7.04 -24.23 -3.36
C SER A 52 -7.85 -24.69 -2.13
N GLY A 53 -9.17 -24.73 -2.27
CA GLY A 53 -10.09 -25.23 -1.25
C GLY A 53 -10.24 -26.76 -1.27
N ALA A 54 -10.16 -27.36 -0.09
CA ALA A 54 -10.76 -28.66 0.24
C ALA A 54 -11.41 -28.52 1.64
N PRO A 55 -12.61 -29.10 1.89
CA PRO A 55 -13.29 -28.94 3.16
C PRO A 55 -12.89 -30.07 4.11
N ASP A 56 -12.18 -29.75 5.17
CA ASP A 56 -12.05 -30.63 6.35
C ASP A 56 -12.01 -29.78 7.62
N ASP A 57 -12.55 -30.38 8.67
CA ASP A 57 -13.20 -29.77 9.83
C ASP A 57 -12.18 -29.35 10.89
N ASP A 58 -11.60 -28.16 10.73
CA ASP A 58 -10.99 -27.33 11.78
C ASP A 58 -10.85 -25.95 11.16
N ALA A 59 -11.50 -24.93 11.72
CA ALA A 59 -11.49 -23.58 11.17
C ALA A 59 -10.05 -23.05 11.09
N LEU A 60 -9.42 -23.27 9.93
CA LEU A 60 -8.11 -22.79 9.58
C LEU A 60 -8.20 -21.26 9.71
N CYS A 61 -7.66 -20.71 10.78
CA CYS A 61 -7.54 -19.27 10.93
C CYS A 61 -6.80 -18.78 9.68
N ASP A 62 -7.49 -18.05 8.82
CA ASP A 62 -6.89 -17.45 7.63
C ASP A 62 -5.91 -16.38 8.15
N VAL A 63 -4.64 -16.77 8.29
CA VAL A 63 -3.60 -15.89 8.83
C VAL A 63 -3.25 -14.92 7.70
N LEU A 64 -3.55 -13.64 7.91
CA LEU A 64 -3.28 -12.62 6.90
C LEU A 64 -1.77 -12.38 6.77
N SER A 65 -1.28 -12.04 5.58
CA SER A 65 0.06 -11.46 5.52
C SER A 65 0.11 -10.13 6.28
N ALA A 66 1.28 -9.74 6.77
CA ALA A 66 1.46 -8.43 7.40
C ALA A 66 1.03 -7.26 6.48
N ALA A 67 1.15 -7.42 5.16
CA ALA A 67 0.74 -6.43 4.17
C ALA A 67 -0.79 -6.32 4.06
N GLU A 68 -1.49 -7.45 4.03
CA GLU A 68 -2.97 -7.49 4.00
C GLU A 68 -3.55 -6.91 5.28
N TYR A 69 -3.07 -7.37 6.45
CA TYR A 69 -3.53 -6.85 7.73
C TYR A 69 -3.33 -5.33 7.85
N THR A 70 -2.16 -4.82 7.43
CA THR A 70 -1.92 -3.37 7.50
C THR A 70 -2.77 -2.56 6.52
N ARG A 71 -3.14 -3.13 5.37
CA ARG A 71 -4.07 -2.52 4.42
C ARG A 71 -5.47 -2.44 5.02
N ASP A 72 -6.02 -3.55 5.47
CA ASP A 72 -7.38 -3.62 6.00
C ASP A 72 -7.57 -2.73 7.23
N VAL A 73 -6.59 -2.74 8.14
CA VAL A 73 -6.58 -1.81 9.29
C VAL A 73 -6.56 -0.36 8.84
N THR A 74 -5.83 -0.03 7.76
CA THR A 74 -5.82 1.36 7.25
C THR A 74 -7.18 1.76 6.73
N ASP A 75 -7.86 0.88 5.98
CA ASP A 75 -9.18 1.14 5.42
C ASP A 75 -10.22 1.36 6.53
N VAL A 76 -10.22 0.51 7.56
CA VAL A 76 -11.10 0.67 8.73
C VAL A 76 -10.86 2.00 9.46
N LEU A 77 -9.59 2.41 9.64
CA LEU A 77 -9.26 3.67 10.31
C LEU A 77 -9.73 4.90 9.51
N LEU A 78 -9.57 4.86 8.18
CA LEU A 78 -10.01 5.95 7.30
C LEU A 78 -11.54 6.10 7.30
N GLU A 79 -12.27 4.99 7.33
CA GLU A 79 -13.73 5.00 7.38
C GLU A 79 -14.27 5.39 8.76
N SER A 80 -13.72 4.79 9.82
CA SER A 80 -14.27 4.92 11.18
C SER A 80 -13.84 6.20 11.90
N ALA A 81 -12.70 6.78 11.52
CA ALA A 81 -12.11 7.93 12.21
C ALA A 81 -11.44 8.90 11.23
N PRO A 82 -12.22 9.57 10.36
CA PRO A 82 -11.68 10.46 9.30
C PRO A 82 -10.94 11.69 9.85
N SER A 83 -11.08 12.00 11.15
CA SER A 83 -10.31 13.06 11.82
C SER A 83 -8.87 12.67 12.15
N LEU A 84 -8.50 11.38 12.00
CA LEU A 84 -7.13 10.95 12.24
C LEU A 84 -6.18 11.54 11.21
N THR A 85 -5.08 12.11 11.70
CA THR A 85 -3.98 12.55 10.86
C THR A 85 -3.19 11.36 10.33
N GLY A 86 -2.51 11.53 9.20
CA GLY A 86 -1.64 10.49 8.64
C GLY A 86 -0.57 10.00 9.63
N ALA A 87 -0.02 10.89 10.46
CA ALA A 87 0.95 10.51 11.49
C ALA A 87 0.34 9.59 12.57
N GLN A 88 -0.89 9.88 12.99
CA GLN A 88 -1.61 9.04 13.97
C GLN A 88 -1.97 7.67 13.39
N ILE A 89 -2.42 7.62 12.12
CA ILE A 89 -2.71 6.37 11.42
C ILE A 89 -1.46 5.48 11.37
N LEU A 90 -0.31 6.05 11.01
CA LEU A 90 0.96 5.31 10.98
C LEU A 90 1.35 4.77 12.37
N GLN A 91 1.15 5.55 13.42
CA GLN A 91 1.45 5.13 14.80
C GLN A 91 0.55 3.98 15.24
N ILE A 92 -0.77 4.10 15.04
CA ILE A 92 -1.76 3.09 15.41
C ILE A 92 -1.51 1.79 14.63
N ARG A 93 -1.30 1.88 13.31
CA ARG A 93 -1.06 0.72 12.44
C ARG A 93 0.16 -0.10 12.87
N ARG A 94 1.25 0.56 13.29
CA ARG A 94 2.43 -0.14 13.83
C ARG A 94 2.11 -0.91 15.11
N GLY A 95 1.39 -0.28 16.03
CA GLY A 95 0.98 -0.92 17.29
C GLY A 95 0.09 -2.14 17.05
N LEU A 96 -0.92 -2.00 16.19
CA LEU A 96 -1.85 -3.08 15.85
C LEU A 96 -1.16 -4.23 15.10
N LEU A 97 -0.21 -3.96 14.22
CA LEU A 97 0.55 -5.01 13.54
C LEU A 97 1.41 -5.80 14.54
N GLN A 98 2.08 -5.13 15.48
CA GLN A 98 2.85 -5.83 16.52
C GLN A 98 1.95 -6.68 17.41
N PHE A 99 0.79 -6.15 17.79
CA PHE A 99 -0.21 -6.90 18.52
C PHE A 99 -0.64 -8.15 17.74
N ALA A 100 -1.01 -8.01 16.47
CA ALA A 100 -1.44 -9.13 15.63
C ALA A 100 -0.37 -10.22 15.47
N LYS A 101 0.91 -9.83 15.31
CA LYS A 101 2.05 -10.76 15.29
C LYS A 101 2.17 -11.57 16.57
N ASN A 102 2.05 -10.92 17.73
CA ASN A 102 2.14 -11.60 19.03
C ASN A 102 1.00 -12.60 19.27
N HIS A 103 -0.11 -12.44 18.55
CA HIS A 103 -1.29 -13.30 18.64
C HIS A 103 -1.41 -14.30 17.48
N GLY A 104 -0.43 -14.34 16.56
CA GLY A 104 -0.43 -15.27 15.42
C GLY A 104 -1.50 -14.97 14.37
N TRP A 105 -2.03 -13.74 14.33
CA TRP A 105 -3.05 -13.32 13.36
C TRP A 105 -2.46 -12.92 12.01
N THR A 106 -1.15 -12.63 11.99
CA THR A 106 -0.43 -12.33 10.76
C THR A 106 0.74 -13.26 10.57
N GLU A 107 0.99 -13.63 9.31
CA GLU A 107 2.20 -14.35 8.93
C GLU A 107 3.42 -13.44 9.11
N GLY A 108 4.47 -14.00 9.70
CA GLY A 108 5.70 -13.31 10.05
C GLY A 108 6.89 -14.24 10.01
#